data_AF-A0A1H5MMV0-F1
#
_entry.id   AF-A0A1H5MMV0-F1
#
_cell.length_a   1.000
_cell.length_b   1.000
_cell.length_c   1.000
_cell.angle_alpha   90.00
_cell.angle_beta   90.00
_cell.angle_gamma   90.00
#
_symmetry.space_group_name_H-M   'P 1'
#
loop_
_entity.id
_entity.type
_entity.pdbx_description
1 polymer ?
#
loop_
_entity_poly.entity_id
_entity_poly.type
_entity_poly.pdbx_seq_one_letter_code
_entity_poly.pdbx_strand_id
1 'polypeptide(L)'
;MAWTLGIDVAVRAEHQATLARDGATVWRGRKFWTRPADLERLWADLDLPDPAELTVVVEPTRNAWIVLAEWFRRHGARVAMVPQIR
;
A
#
# COMPACT_ATOMS: atom_id res chain seq x y z
N MET A 1 -8.21 12.42 -10.88
CA MET A 1 -8.77 11.28 -10.12
C MET A 1 -7.59 10.65 -9.40
N ALA A 2 -7.70 10.39 -8.11
CA ALA A 2 -6.57 9.93 -7.30
C ALA A 2 -6.90 8.61 -6.62
N TRP A 3 -6.02 7.62 -6.81
CA TRP A 3 -6.07 6.35 -6.11
C TRP A 3 -5.18 6.42 -4.87
N THR A 4 -5.72 5.96 -3.74
CA THR A 4 -4.97 5.90 -2.49
C THR A 4 -5.04 4.50 -1.89
N LEU A 5 -3.88 3.86 -1.74
CA LEU A 5 -3.76 2.59 -1.03
C LEU A 5 -3.17 2.85 0.36
N GLY A 6 -4.00 2.80 1.39
CA GLY A 6 -3.57 2.86 2.78
C GLY A 6 -3.10 1.49 3.26
N ILE A 7 -1.92 1.41 3.89
CA ILE A 7 -1.35 0.16 4.41
C ILE A 7 -0.95 0.35 5.87
N ASP A 8 -1.58 -0.44 6.75
CA ASP A 8 -1.12 -0.69 8.12
C ASP A 8 -0.10 -1.83 8.11
N VAL A 9 1.16 -1.49 8.40
CA VAL A 9 2.29 -2.42 8.31
C VAL A 9 2.48 -3.15 9.64
N ALA A 10 2.22 -4.45 9.65
CA ALA A 10 2.63 -5.33 10.75
C ALA A 10 4.04 -5.93 10.57
N VAL A 11 4.75 -6.21 11.68
CA VAL A 11 6.07 -6.88 11.67
C VAL A 11 5.95 -8.41 11.79
N ARG A 12 4.94 -8.88 12.54
CA ARG A 12 4.76 -10.31 12.89
C ARG A 12 3.42 -10.88 12.44
N ALA A 13 2.64 -10.08 11.73
CA ALA A 13 1.33 -10.45 11.21
C ALA A 13 1.22 -9.94 9.76
N GLU A 14 0.10 -10.27 9.12
CA GLU A 14 -0.25 -9.73 7.81
C GLU A 14 -0.44 -8.21 7.90
N HIS A 15 0.03 -7.50 6.88
CA HIS A 15 -0.33 -6.10 6.68
C HIS A 15 -1.82 -6.01 6.32
N GLN A 16 -2.45 -4.90 6.63
CA GLN A 16 -3.82 -4.63 6.22
C GLN A 16 -3.85 -3.45 5.27
N ALA A 17 -4.58 -3.62 4.16
CA ALA A 17 -4.73 -2.59 3.14
C ALA A 17 -6.18 -2.11 3.01
N THR A 18 -6.32 -0.86 2.61
CA THR A 18 -7.58 -0.23 2.18
C THR A 18 -7.32 0.56 0.91
N LEU A 19 -8.14 0.33 -0.12
CA LEU A 19 -8.11 1.10 -1.36
C LEU A 19 -9.23 2.12 -1.37
N ALA A 20 -8.89 3.36 -1.67
CA ALA A 20 -9.82 4.44 -1.89
C ALA A 20 -9.58 5.08 -3.27
N ARG A 21 -10.64 5.67 -3.81
CA ARG A 21 -10.62 6.46 -5.03
C ARG A 21 -11.41 7.73 -4.78
N ASP A 22 -10.80 8.88 -5.02
CA ASP A 22 -11.46 10.19 -4.93
C ASP A 22 -12.21 10.39 -3.58
N GLY A 23 -11.62 9.89 -2.49
CA GLY A 23 -12.16 9.99 -1.12
C GLY A 23 -13.18 8.90 -0.73
N ALA A 24 -13.61 8.05 -1.66
CA ALA A 24 -14.50 6.93 -1.38
C ALA A 24 -13.73 5.61 -1.22
N THR A 25 -14.11 4.79 -0.25
CA THR A 25 -13.54 3.44 -0.10
C THR A 25 -14.02 2.54 -1.25
N VAL A 26 -13.08 1.90 -1.94
CA VAL A 26 -13.36 0.87 -2.95
C VAL A 26 -13.41 -0.49 -2.27
N TRP A 27 -12.41 -0.81 -1.45
CA TRP A 27 -12.40 -1.99 -0.58
C TRP A 27 -11.52 -1.76 0.64
N ARG A 28 -11.73 -2.57 1.68
CA ARG A 28 -10.98 -2.49 2.95
C ARG A 28 -10.64 -3.88 3.50
N GLY A 29 -9.60 -3.95 4.31
CA GLY A 29 -9.26 -5.15 5.10
C GLY A 29 -8.57 -6.25 4.30
N ARG A 30 -7.99 -5.95 3.14
CA ARG A 30 -7.20 -6.94 2.38
C ARG A 30 -5.90 -7.21 3.12
N LYS A 31 -5.64 -8.48 3.42
CA LYS A 31 -4.46 -8.95 4.14
C LYS A 31 -3.41 -9.50 3.19
N PHE A 32 -2.15 -9.22 3.48
CA PHE A 32 -1.02 -9.72 2.68
C PHE A 32 0.30 -9.68 3.47
N TRP A 33 1.28 -10.47 3.05
CA TRP A 33 2.65 -10.39 3.54
C TRP A 33 3.55 -9.61 2.58
N THR A 34 4.69 -9.12 3.04
CA THR A 34 5.79 -8.65 2.17
C THR A 34 6.50 -9.85 1.52
N ARG A 35 5.78 -10.62 0.70
CA ARG A 35 6.29 -11.71 -0.14
C ARG A 35 6.03 -11.33 -1.60
N PRO A 36 6.95 -11.61 -2.54
CA PRO A 36 6.78 -11.21 -3.95
C PRO A 36 5.41 -11.60 -4.51
N ALA A 37 4.98 -12.86 -4.35
CA ALA A 37 3.69 -13.33 -4.84
C ALA A 37 2.49 -12.60 -4.22
N ASP A 38 2.59 -12.16 -2.97
CA ASP A 38 1.50 -11.45 -2.28
C ASP A 38 1.40 -10.00 -2.78
N LEU A 39 2.55 -9.38 -3.05
CA LEU A 39 2.62 -8.03 -3.62
C LEU A 39 2.10 -8.00 -5.05
N GLU A 40 2.48 -8.97 -5.89
CA GLU A 40 1.96 -9.10 -7.25
C GLU A 40 0.44 -9.30 -7.27
N ARG A 41 -0.10 -10.13 -6.38
CA ARG A 41 -1.57 -10.32 -6.27
C ARG A 41 -2.26 -9.02 -5.84
N LEU A 42 -1.74 -8.36 -4.81
CA LEU A 42 -2.28 -7.08 -4.37
C LEU A 42 -2.28 -6.04 -5.50
N TRP A 43 -1.19 -5.97 -6.27
CA TRP A 43 -1.03 -5.04 -7.38
C TRP A 43 -1.98 -5.31 -8.54
N ALA A 44 -2.10 -6.57 -8.96
CA ALA A 44 -3.07 -6.97 -9.97
C ALA A 44 -4.51 -6.60 -9.55
N ASP A 45 -4.84 -6.78 -8.28
CA ASP A 45 -6.16 -6.44 -7.74
C ASP A 45 -6.44 -4.92 -7.67
N LEU A 46 -5.43 -4.06 -7.85
CA LEU A 46 -5.66 -2.61 -7.93
C LEU A 46 -6.25 -2.20 -9.29
N ASP A 47 -6.00 -2.99 -10.34
CA ASP A 47 -6.48 -2.79 -11.72
C ASP A 47 -6.36 -1.33 -12.20
N LEU A 48 -5.15 -0.77 -12.04
CA LEU A 48 -4.89 0.65 -12.28
C LEU A 48 -4.53 0.92 -13.75
N PRO A 49 -5.12 1.95 -14.38
CA PRO A 49 -4.76 2.34 -15.75
C PRO A 49 -3.38 2.99 -15.85
N ASP A 50 -2.97 3.76 -14.83
CA ASP A 50 -1.64 4.36 -14.73
C ASP A 50 -1.14 4.23 -13.27
N PRO A 51 -0.03 3.52 -13.03
CA PRO A 51 0.59 3.42 -11.71
C PRO A 51 0.93 4.76 -11.05
N ALA A 52 1.23 5.80 -11.84
CA ALA A 52 1.59 7.12 -11.33
C ALA A 52 0.41 7.86 -10.69
N GLU A 53 -0.83 7.39 -10.88
CA GLU A 53 -2.02 7.89 -10.19
C GLU A 53 -2.18 7.31 -8.78
N LEU A 54 -1.43 6.26 -8.43
CA LEU A 54 -1.47 5.65 -7.12
C LEU A 54 -0.59 6.39 -6.13
N THR A 55 -1.19 6.80 -5.01
CA THR A 55 -0.46 7.15 -3.80
C THR A 55 -0.63 6.03 -2.77
N VAL A 56 0.47 5.38 -2.43
CA VAL A 56 0.53 4.42 -1.32
C VAL A 56 0.83 5.19 -0.04
N VAL A 57 -0.09 5.15 0.91
CA VAL A 57 0.07 5.77 2.23
C VAL A 57 0.39 4.67 3.22
N VAL A 58 1.56 4.75 3.84
CA VAL A 58 2.02 3.72 4.76
C VAL A 58 1.97 4.25 6.19
N GLU A 59 1.21 3.57 7.05
CA GLU A 59 1.37 3.66 8.50
C GLU A 59 2.52 2.71 8.90
N PRO A 60 3.71 3.25 9.26
CA PRO A 60 4.90 2.44 9.40
C PRO A 60 4.95 1.78 10.77
N THR A 61 5.34 0.50 10.80
CA THR A 61 5.88 -0.12 12.01
C THR A 61 7.38 -0.36 11.86
N ARG A 62 8.18 0.34 12.68
CA ARG A 62 9.66 0.28 12.65
C ARG A 62 10.20 0.51 11.24
N ASN A 63 11.05 -0.38 10.73
CA ASN A 63 11.64 -0.32 9.38
C ASN A 63 10.99 -1.30 8.39
N ALA A 64 9.94 -2.03 8.78
CA ALA A 64 9.31 -3.04 7.91
C ALA A 64 8.72 -2.41 6.63
N TRP A 65 8.34 -1.14 6.70
CA TRP A 65 7.78 -0.38 5.57
C TRP A 65 8.77 -0.11 4.43
N ILE A 66 10.09 -0.17 4.67
CA ILE A 66 11.09 0.22 3.66
C ILE A 66 11.00 -0.69 2.44
N VAL A 67 10.86 -2.00 2.64
CA VAL A 67 10.76 -2.97 1.54
C VAL A 67 9.48 -2.76 0.72
N LEU A 68 8.36 -2.50 1.39
CA LEU A 68 7.09 -2.17 0.72
C LEU A 68 7.23 -0.89 -0.10
N ALA A 69 7.80 0.16 0.49
CA ALA A 69 7.97 1.45 -0.17
C ALA A 69 8.82 1.33 -1.45
N GLU A 70 9.95 0.65 -1.39
CA GLU A 70 10.80 0.45 -2.56
C GLU A 70 10.12 -0.40 -3.64
N TRP A 71 9.37 -1.43 -3.25
CA TRP A 71 8.61 -2.24 -4.19
C TRP A 71 7.57 -1.38 -4.94
N PHE A 72 6.74 -0.62 -4.23
CA PHE A 72 5.72 0.23 -4.86
C PHE A 72 6.31 1.36 -5.71
N ARG A 73 7.41 2.00 -5.26
CA ARG A 73 8.11 3.03 -6.05
C ARG A 73 8.65 2.46 -7.36
N ARG A 74 9.22 1.26 -7.33
CA ARG A 74 9.71 0.56 -8.54
C ARG A 74 8.57 0.25 -9.53
N HIS A 75 7.35 0.09 -9.03
CA HIS A 75 6.15 -0.13 -9.85
C HIS A 75 5.48 1.18 -10.32
N GLY A 76 6.10 2.34 -10.07
CA GLY A 76 5.64 3.63 -10.56
C GLY A 76 4.70 4.38 -9.61
N ALA A 77 4.36 3.80 -8.46
CA ALA A 77 3.50 4.46 -7.49
C ALA A 77 4.26 5.51 -6.67
N ARG A 78 3.54 6.55 -6.23
CA ARG A 78 4.04 7.47 -5.19
C ARG A 78 3.87 6.82 -3.83
N VAL A 79 4.85 6.98 -2.93
CA VAL A 79 4.76 6.44 -1.57
C VAL A 79 4.93 7.58 -0.56
N ALA A 80 3.91 7.79 0.26
CA ALA A 80 3.92 8.68 1.41
C ALA A 80 3.94 7.86 2.69
N MET A 81 4.80 8.23 3.63
CA MET A 81 4.83 7.65 4.97
C MET A 81 4.20 8.63 5.94
N VAL A 82 3.26 8.15 6.76
CA VAL A 82 2.66 8.96 7.84
C VAL A 82 3.43 8.66 9.12
N PRO A 83 4.10 9.66 9.73
CA PRO A 83 4.81 9.45 10.98
C PRO A 83 3.84 8.96 12.06
N GLN A 84 4.24 7.96 12.84
CA GLN A 84 3.51 7.65 14.06
C GLN A 84 3.75 8.76 15.07
N ILE A 85 2.73 9.55 15.34
CA ILE A 85 2.73 10.49 16.46
C ILE A 85 2.38 9.65 17.70
N ARG A 86 3.38 9.38 18.54
CA ARG A 86 3.17 8.90 19.91
C ARG A 86 3.47 10.04 20.88
#